data_AF-O45990-F1
#
_entry.id   AF-O45990-F1
#
_cell.length_a   1.000
_cell.length_b   1.000
_cell.length_c   1.000
_cell.angle_alpha   90.00
_cell.angle_beta   90.00
_cell.angle_gamma   90.00
#
_symmetry.space_group_name_H-M   'P 1'
#
loop_
_entity.id
_entity.type
_entity.pdbx_description
1 polymer ?
#
loop_
_entity_poly.entity_id
_entity_poly.type
_entity_poly.pdbx_seq_one_letter_code
_entity_poly.pdbx_strand_id
1 'polypeptide(L)'
;MLSISSPNVFSIVLFVISGFSLPVHIFGGYCILFKTPSYMKSVIWSLFNLHFWAGALDLSLNLFVQPFLCSLGYAGYLLGILNFTPVPTDAQILAIRAVFMLVPVSIIFMFENRYFVLFGQNSFWKYLRYPFLILNFFIGLITFVPTFLTVPQDHENARRQLFNLYPNACEYVPDKSLIFVINFYEKGWVKLAGNLTTYVLFVEIIVFVVALKVKLNRISKASMSSVTLRMQKKFIKALNLQISIPVLIFFAPSIAGLVPGGEQKTENQMKNNLLIIFTSFHGAISTILMIYLQEPYRQFFLARFVCHKDVSMNSVTMF
;
A
#
# COMPACT_ATOMS: atom_id res chain seq x y z
N MET A 1 -30.86 -10.52 0.72
CA MET A 1 -29.38 -10.61 0.80
C MET A 1 -28.88 -9.38 1.54
N LEU A 2 -28.03 -9.53 2.54
CA LEU A 2 -27.38 -8.39 3.19
C LEU A 2 -26.49 -7.68 2.15
N SER A 3 -26.60 -6.36 2.05
CA SER A 3 -25.80 -5.54 1.14
C SER A 3 -24.33 -5.52 1.58
N ILE A 4 -23.40 -5.25 0.66
CA ILE A 4 -22.00 -4.95 0.97
C ILE A 4 -21.84 -3.73 1.89
N SER A 5 -22.89 -2.88 2.00
CA SER A 5 -22.98 -1.82 3.01
C SER A 5 -23.02 -2.36 4.44
N SER A 6 -23.47 -3.60 4.64
CA SER A 6 -23.53 -4.20 5.97
C SER A 6 -22.13 -4.60 6.47
N PRO A 7 -21.82 -4.37 7.74
CA PRO A 7 -20.52 -4.72 8.30
C PRO A 7 -20.17 -6.20 8.21
N ASN A 8 -21.14 -7.09 8.42
CA ASN A 8 -20.92 -8.54 8.38
C ASN A 8 -20.51 -9.01 6.99
N VAL A 9 -21.21 -8.55 5.93
CA VAL A 9 -20.85 -8.90 4.55
C VAL A 9 -19.50 -8.30 4.17
N PHE A 10 -19.26 -7.05 4.55
CA PHE A 10 -17.98 -6.39 4.34
C PHE A 10 -16.82 -7.18 4.97
N SER A 11 -16.94 -7.57 6.24
CA SER A 11 -15.93 -8.34 6.96
C SER A 11 -15.68 -9.72 6.34
N ILE A 12 -16.74 -10.45 5.96
CA ILE A 12 -16.62 -11.74 5.28
C ILE A 12 -15.84 -11.61 3.97
N VAL A 13 -16.14 -10.59 3.15
CA VAL A 13 -15.43 -10.34 1.90
C VAL A 13 -13.94 -10.07 2.16
N LEU A 14 -13.62 -9.26 3.18
CA LEU A 14 -12.24 -8.99 3.57
C LEU A 14 -11.50 -10.24 4.05
N PHE A 15 -12.13 -11.11 4.85
CA PHE A 15 -11.50 -12.38 5.25
C PHE A 15 -11.24 -13.31 4.06
N VAL A 16 -12.16 -13.39 3.10
CA VAL A 16 -11.96 -14.16 1.85
C VAL A 16 -10.77 -13.61 1.07
N ILE A 17 -10.68 -12.28 0.95
CA ILE A 17 -9.53 -11.60 0.33
C ILE A 17 -8.24 -11.90 1.10
N SER A 18 -8.28 -11.94 2.42
CA SER A 18 -7.12 -12.29 3.25
C SER A 18 -6.60 -13.70 2.96
N GLY A 19 -7.52 -14.68 2.88
CA GLY A 19 -7.18 -16.07 2.54
C GLY A 19 -6.48 -16.21 1.18
N PHE A 20 -6.75 -15.31 0.24
CA PHE A 20 -6.05 -15.25 -1.05
C PHE A 20 -4.76 -14.43 -1.01
N SER A 21 -4.79 -13.24 -0.41
CA SER A 21 -3.66 -12.30 -0.41
C SER A 21 -2.48 -12.79 0.43
N LEU A 22 -2.73 -13.46 1.56
CA LEU A 22 -1.67 -13.96 2.43
C LEU A 22 -0.73 -14.97 1.72
N PRO A 23 -1.22 -16.03 1.07
CA PRO A 23 -0.38 -16.92 0.25
C PRO A 23 0.39 -16.19 -0.85
N VAL A 24 -0.24 -15.23 -1.53
CA VAL A 24 0.39 -14.43 -2.59
C VAL A 24 1.56 -13.62 -2.03
N HIS A 25 1.38 -12.97 -0.88
CA HIS A 25 2.41 -12.18 -0.22
C HIS A 25 3.58 -13.03 0.27
N ILE A 26 3.32 -14.20 0.85
CA ILE A 26 4.35 -15.15 1.27
C ILE A 26 5.17 -15.61 0.05
N PHE A 27 4.48 -16.03 -1.01
CA PHE A 27 5.15 -16.51 -2.23
C PHE A 27 5.93 -15.41 -2.95
N GLY A 28 5.37 -14.19 -3.05
CA GLY A 28 6.03 -13.03 -3.61
C GLY A 28 7.30 -12.66 -2.85
N GLY A 29 7.22 -12.62 -1.52
CA GLY A 29 8.37 -12.37 -0.64
C GLY A 29 9.46 -13.43 -0.82
N TYR A 30 9.09 -14.71 -0.89
CA TYR A 30 10.01 -15.79 -1.19
C TYR A 30 10.69 -15.61 -2.57
N CYS A 31 9.94 -15.24 -3.60
CA CYS A 31 10.52 -14.99 -4.92
C CYS A 31 11.55 -13.86 -4.90
N ILE A 32 11.26 -12.75 -4.21
CA ILE A 32 12.18 -11.61 -4.11
C ILE A 32 13.45 -11.98 -3.33
N LEU A 33 13.33 -12.70 -2.21
CA LEU A 33 14.49 -12.98 -1.36
C LEU A 33 15.38 -14.09 -1.94
N PHE A 34 14.77 -15.11 -2.55
CA PHE A 34 15.48 -16.36 -2.90
C PHE A 34 15.51 -16.68 -4.39
N LYS A 35 14.74 -15.98 -5.23
CA LYS A 35 14.68 -16.20 -6.68
C LYS A 35 15.07 -14.98 -7.51
N THR A 36 15.44 -13.87 -6.88
CA THR A 36 16.10 -12.77 -7.59
C THR A 36 17.53 -13.17 -7.97
N PRO A 37 17.91 -13.11 -9.26
CA PRO A 37 19.23 -13.51 -9.71
C PRO A 37 20.31 -12.50 -9.31
N SER A 38 21.57 -12.96 -9.31
CA SER A 38 22.74 -12.18 -8.87
C SER A 38 22.92 -10.85 -9.61
N TYR A 39 22.58 -10.79 -10.90
CA TYR A 39 22.66 -9.55 -11.70
C TYR A 39 21.61 -8.50 -11.31
N MET A 40 20.60 -8.86 -10.51
CA MET A 40 19.59 -7.97 -9.92
C MET A 40 19.76 -7.77 -8.41
N LYS A 41 20.88 -8.23 -7.83
CA LYS A 41 21.09 -8.24 -6.36
C LYS A 41 20.89 -6.88 -5.69
N SER A 42 21.25 -5.79 -6.38
CA SER A 42 21.08 -4.43 -5.86
C SER A 42 19.62 -4.01 -5.61
N VAL A 43 18.66 -4.71 -6.22
CA VAL A 43 17.22 -4.41 -6.19
C VAL A 43 16.51 -5.10 -5.02
N ILE A 44 17.06 -6.22 -4.53
CA ILE A 44 16.36 -7.16 -3.63
C ILE A 44 15.74 -6.43 -2.43
N TRP A 45 16.54 -5.64 -1.71
CA TRP A 45 16.08 -4.98 -0.49
C TRP A 45 15.05 -3.89 -0.73
N SER A 46 15.21 -3.09 -1.79
CA SER A 46 14.24 -2.02 -2.08
C SER A 46 12.92 -2.58 -2.60
N LEU A 47 12.99 -3.67 -3.40
CA LEU A 47 11.79 -4.37 -3.87
C LEU A 47 11.09 -5.12 -2.73
N PHE A 48 11.85 -5.76 -1.85
CA PHE A 48 11.31 -6.43 -0.67
C PHE A 48 10.70 -5.43 0.30
N ASN A 49 11.30 -4.25 0.49
CA ASN A 49 10.72 -3.19 1.31
C ASN A 49 9.35 -2.74 0.76
N LEU A 50 9.24 -2.51 -0.55
CA LEU A 50 7.95 -2.20 -1.20
C LEU A 50 6.94 -3.32 -1.03
N HIS A 51 7.36 -4.56 -1.28
CA HIS A 51 6.52 -5.76 -1.09
C HIS A 51 6.02 -5.89 0.34
N PHE A 52 6.91 -5.71 1.32
CA PHE A 52 6.61 -5.82 2.73
C PHE A 52 5.55 -4.80 3.17
N TRP A 53 5.74 -3.51 2.85
CA TRP A 53 4.77 -2.48 3.27
C TRP A 53 3.44 -2.58 2.52
N ALA A 54 3.45 -2.96 1.24
CA ALA A 54 2.21 -3.22 0.50
C ALA A 54 1.44 -4.41 1.07
N GLY A 55 2.12 -5.51 1.39
CA GLY A 55 1.51 -6.67 2.03
C GLY A 55 1.06 -6.43 3.47
N ALA A 56 1.84 -5.66 4.24
CA ALA A 56 1.44 -5.24 5.58
C ALA A 56 0.16 -4.38 5.55
N LEU A 57 0.02 -3.49 4.56
CA LEU A 57 -1.19 -2.69 4.40
C LEU A 57 -2.40 -3.57 4.04
N ASP A 58 -2.25 -4.45 3.05
CA ASP A 58 -3.30 -5.39 2.65
C ASP A 58 -3.80 -6.19 3.87
N LEU A 59 -2.88 -6.84 4.60
CA LEU A 59 -3.22 -7.66 5.77
C LEU A 59 -3.79 -6.82 6.93
N SER A 60 -3.33 -5.58 7.10
CA SER A 60 -3.95 -4.67 8.08
C SER A 60 -5.40 -4.41 7.73
N LEU A 61 -5.69 -4.12 6.45
CA LEU A 61 -7.05 -3.79 5.99
C LEU A 61 -7.96 -5.01 5.89
N ASN A 62 -7.47 -6.18 5.49
CA ASN A 62 -8.31 -7.34 5.23
C ASN A 62 -8.35 -8.39 6.37
N LEU A 63 -7.39 -8.38 7.30
CA LEU A 63 -7.27 -9.39 8.35
C LEU A 63 -7.27 -8.80 9.75
N PHE A 64 -6.31 -7.91 10.03
CA PHE A 64 -6.01 -7.53 11.41
C PHE A 64 -6.95 -6.45 11.95
N VAL A 65 -7.22 -5.41 11.17
CA VAL A 65 -7.93 -4.20 11.62
C VAL A 65 -9.34 -4.12 11.02
N GLN A 66 -9.48 -4.35 9.71
CA GLN A 66 -10.75 -4.22 8.97
C GLN A 66 -11.56 -2.96 9.36
N PRO A 67 -11.08 -1.76 9.02
CA PRO A 67 -11.78 -0.54 9.36
C PRO A 67 -13.10 -0.43 8.59
N PHE A 68 -14.22 -0.35 9.31
CA PHE A 68 -15.53 -0.03 8.76
C PHE A 68 -15.79 1.46 8.98
N LEU A 69 -15.60 2.26 7.92
CA LEU A 69 -15.75 3.72 7.98
C LEU A 69 -17.17 4.14 7.60
N CYS A 70 -17.85 4.85 8.49
CA CYS A 70 -19.24 5.25 8.32
C CYS A 70 -19.47 6.70 7.87
N SER A 71 -18.48 7.59 8.03
CA SER A 71 -18.69 9.03 7.81
C SER A 71 -17.39 9.82 7.57
N LEU A 72 -17.56 11.06 7.08
CA LEU A 72 -16.55 12.12 6.91
C LEU A 72 -15.74 12.40 8.19
N GLY A 73 -16.28 12.05 9.38
CA GLY A 73 -15.58 12.26 10.65
C GLY A 73 -14.49 11.22 10.96
N TYR A 74 -14.10 10.42 9.96
CA TYR A 74 -13.33 9.20 10.16
C TYR A 74 -13.94 8.38 11.32
N ALA A 75 -15.28 8.37 11.40
CA ALA A 75 -16.00 7.65 12.43
C ALA A 75 -16.31 6.25 11.91
N GLY A 76 -16.13 5.25 12.76
CA GLY A 76 -16.26 3.87 12.35
C GLY A 76 -15.90 2.92 13.47
N TYR A 77 -15.77 1.65 13.14
CA TYR A 77 -15.31 0.65 14.09
C TYR A 77 -14.52 -0.44 13.37
N LEU A 78 -13.84 -1.27 14.14
CA LEU A 78 -12.89 -2.25 13.64
C LEU A 78 -13.49 -3.65 13.71
N LEU A 79 -13.33 -4.43 12.65
CA LEU A 79 -13.91 -5.77 12.51
C LEU A 79 -12.85 -6.88 12.44
N GLY A 80 -11.57 -6.51 12.44
CA GLY A 80 -10.47 -7.44 12.25
C GLY A 80 -10.13 -8.25 13.50
N ILE A 81 -9.21 -9.20 13.35
CA ILE A 81 -8.85 -10.14 14.42
C ILE A 81 -8.29 -9.43 15.65
N LEU A 82 -7.64 -8.27 15.49
CA LEU A 82 -7.11 -7.51 16.62
C LEU A 82 -8.21 -6.99 17.55
N ASN A 83 -9.46 -6.88 17.08
CA ASN A 83 -10.59 -6.52 17.94
C ASN A 83 -10.94 -7.61 18.97
N PHE A 84 -10.46 -8.85 18.79
CA PHE A 84 -10.54 -9.92 19.80
C PHE A 84 -9.37 -9.90 20.79
N THR A 85 -8.45 -8.95 20.65
CA THR A 85 -7.27 -8.81 21.50
C THR A 85 -7.39 -7.58 22.41
N PRO A 86 -6.58 -7.46 23.47
CA PRO A 86 -6.56 -6.26 24.31
C PRO A 86 -5.97 -5.00 23.64
N VAL A 87 -5.64 -5.05 22.34
CA VAL A 87 -5.00 -3.94 21.64
C VAL A 87 -6.02 -2.80 21.45
N PRO A 88 -5.77 -1.61 22.00
CA PRO A 88 -6.69 -0.48 21.89
C PRO A 88 -6.99 -0.05 20.44
N THR A 89 -8.23 0.39 20.18
CA THR A 89 -8.71 0.81 18.85
C THR A 89 -7.87 1.95 18.26
N ASP A 90 -7.48 2.92 19.10
CA ASP A 90 -6.67 4.06 18.74
C ASP A 90 -5.25 3.63 18.29
N ALA A 91 -4.65 2.66 18.97
CA ALA A 91 -3.37 2.06 18.58
C ALA A 91 -3.47 1.31 17.24
N GLN A 92 -4.56 0.59 16.99
CA GLN A 92 -4.81 -0.07 15.71
C GLN A 92 -4.95 0.94 14.57
N ILE A 93 -5.65 2.05 14.79
CA ILE A 93 -5.81 3.15 13.84
C ILE A 93 -4.46 3.83 13.55
N LEU A 94 -3.64 4.06 14.58
CA LEU A 94 -2.31 4.63 14.40
C LEU A 94 -1.40 3.71 13.58
N ALA A 95 -1.41 2.41 13.88
CA ALA A 95 -0.62 1.41 13.17
C ALA A 95 -1.00 1.32 11.68
N ILE A 96 -2.29 1.23 11.35
CA ILE A 96 -2.73 1.15 9.95
C ILE A 96 -2.39 2.42 9.18
N ARG A 97 -2.47 3.59 9.82
CA ARG A 97 -2.09 4.88 9.20
C ARG A 97 -0.58 4.95 8.93
N ALA A 98 0.25 4.54 9.88
CA ALA A 98 1.69 4.47 9.67
C ALA A 98 2.05 3.53 8.51
N VAL A 99 1.49 2.30 8.50
CA VAL A 99 1.69 1.33 7.42
C VAL A 99 1.21 1.90 6.08
N PHE A 100 0.08 2.59 6.05
CA PHE A 100 -0.44 3.26 4.86
C PHE A 100 0.62 4.21 4.28
N MET A 101 1.17 5.13 5.07
CA MET A 101 2.18 6.09 4.56
C MET A 101 3.54 5.47 4.23
N LEU A 102 3.89 4.33 4.81
CA LEU A 102 5.13 3.65 4.46
C LEU A 102 5.09 3.01 3.06
N VAL A 103 3.90 2.81 2.47
CA VAL A 103 3.77 2.35 1.08
C VAL A 103 4.36 3.38 0.09
N PRO A 104 3.92 4.65 0.00
CA PRO A 104 4.53 5.61 -0.91
C PRO A 104 6.01 5.89 -0.59
N VAL A 105 6.41 5.88 0.69
CA VAL A 105 7.83 5.97 1.08
C VAL A 105 8.63 4.80 0.50
N SER A 106 8.09 3.58 0.54
CA SER A 106 8.74 2.40 -0.04
C SER A 106 8.83 2.46 -1.58
N ILE A 107 7.88 3.12 -2.25
CA ILE A 107 7.95 3.42 -3.69
C ILE A 107 9.10 4.38 -3.98
N ILE A 108 9.23 5.46 -3.19
CA ILE A 108 10.35 6.41 -3.29
C ILE A 108 11.68 5.67 -3.13
N PHE A 109 11.80 4.83 -2.10
CA PHE A 109 13.01 4.04 -1.85
C PHE A 109 13.34 3.14 -3.03
N MET A 110 12.33 2.55 -3.66
CA MET A 110 12.50 1.70 -4.84
C MET A 110 13.07 2.48 -6.02
N PHE A 111 12.45 3.60 -6.40
CA PHE A 111 12.88 4.38 -7.57
C PHE A 111 14.17 5.16 -7.31
N GLU A 112 14.36 5.69 -6.10
CA GLU A 112 15.62 6.30 -5.67
C GLU A 112 16.76 5.28 -5.77
N ASN A 113 16.57 4.06 -5.24
CA ASN A 113 17.60 3.03 -5.28
C ASN A 113 17.99 2.68 -6.73
N ARG A 114 17.01 2.60 -7.64
CA ARG A 114 17.27 2.40 -9.08
C ARG A 114 18.01 3.56 -9.72
N TYR A 115 17.61 4.79 -9.39
CA TYR A 115 18.30 5.98 -9.86
C TYR A 115 19.75 6.03 -9.35
N PHE A 116 19.97 5.75 -8.06
CA PHE A 116 21.30 5.74 -7.46
C PHE A 116 22.21 4.70 -8.10
N VAL A 117 21.76 3.46 -8.22
CA VAL A 117 22.56 2.36 -8.77
C VAL A 117 22.98 2.64 -10.22
N LEU A 118 22.10 3.24 -11.03
CA LEU A 118 22.38 3.50 -12.44
C LEU A 118 23.11 4.82 -12.71
N PHE A 119 22.86 5.86 -11.90
CA PHE A 119 23.26 7.23 -12.24
C PHE A 119 23.77 8.07 -11.08
N GLY A 120 23.63 7.62 -9.83
CA GLY A 120 23.91 8.42 -8.63
C GLY A 120 25.19 8.06 -7.89
N GLN A 121 25.89 6.98 -8.25
CA GLN A 121 27.06 6.50 -7.49
C GLN A 121 28.22 7.50 -7.44
N ASN A 122 28.43 8.27 -8.51
CA ASN A 122 29.53 9.22 -8.64
C ASN A 122 29.11 10.68 -8.44
N SER A 123 27.91 10.93 -7.89
CA SER A 123 27.42 12.28 -7.63
C SER A 123 27.28 12.57 -6.14
N PHE A 124 27.04 13.84 -5.79
CA PHE A 124 26.77 14.26 -4.40
C PHE A 124 25.57 13.50 -3.78
N TRP A 125 24.68 12.95 -4.62
CA TRP A 125 23.53 12.15 -4.19
C TRP A 125 23.94 10.91 -3.37
N LYS A 126 25.15 10.38 -3.56
CA LYS A 126 25.72 9.30 -2.74
C LYS A 126 25.67 9.59 -1.25
N TYR A 127 25.83 10.86 -0.86
CA TYR A 127 25.79 11.28 0.54
C TYR A 127 24.39 11.75 0.94
N LEU A 128 23.73 12.55 0.11
CA LEU A 128 22.42 13.13 0.41
C LEU A 128 21.30 12.08 0.53
N ARG A 129 21.43 10.93 -0.13
CA ARG A 129 20.39 9.90 -0.12
C ARG A 129 20.08 9.35 1.26
N TYR A 130 21.06 9.16 2.14
CA TYR A 130 20.82 8.58 3.46
C TYR A 130 19.95 9.46 4.34
N PRO A 131 20.29 10.75 4.59
CA PRO A 131 19.39 11.62 5.34
C PRO A 131 18.05 11.82 4.62
N PHE A 132 18.02 11.88 3.29
CA PHE A 132 16.78 11.96 2.52
C PHE A 132 15.83 10.76 2.76
N LEU A 133 16.36 9.54 2.68
CA LEU A 133 15.59 8.31 2.90
C LEU A 133 15.15 8.19 4.37
N ILE A 134 16.06 8.47 5.31
CA ILE A 134 15.76 8.45 6.75
C ILE A 134 14.65 9.46 7.08
N LEU A 135 14.76 10.69 6.57
CA LEU A 135 13.76 11.73 6.78
C LEU A 135 12.39 11.31 6.24
N ASN A 136 12.33 10.78 5.02
CA ASN A 136 11.08 10.28 4.43
C ASN A 136 10.44 9.17 5.26
N PHE A 137 11.25 8.23 5.76
CA PHE A 137 10.77 7.17 6.63
C PHE A 137 10.18 7.72 7.93
N PHE A 138 10.90 8.63 8.60
CA PHE A 138 10.39 9.26 9.82
C PHE A 138 9.14 10.07 9.53
N ILE A 139 9.14 10.97 8.54
CA ILE A 139 7.95 11.73 8.13
C ILE A 139 6.74 10.80 7.96
N GLY A 140 6.89 9.70 7.21
CA GLY A 140 5.83 8.71 7.04
C GLY A 140 5.27 8.14 8.36
N LEU A 141 6.12 7.95 9.39
CA LEU A 141 5.70 7.48 10.71
C LEU A 141 5.00 8.56 11.55
N ILE A 142 5.51 9.80 11.55
CA ILE A 142 5.05 10.86 12.46
C ILE A 142 3.93 11.75 11.89
N THR A 143 3.68 11.77 10.58
CA THR A 143 2.70 12.67 9.96
C THR A 143 1.30 12.58 10.57
N PHE A 144 0.89 11.44 11.13
CA PHE A 144 -0.43 11.26 11.75
C PHE A 144 -0.46 11.45 13.27
N VAL A 145 0.69 11.60 13.93
CA VAL A 145 0.73 11.84 15.38
C VAL A 145 -0.08 13.10 15.74
N PRO A 146 -0.02 14.22 15.00
CA PRO A 146 -0.90 15.35 15.24
C PRO A 146 -2.40 15.02 15.18
N THR A 147 -2.84 14.22 14.20
CA THR A 147 -4.23 13.77 14.08
C THR A 147 -4.62 12.92 15.29
N PHE A 148 -3.75 12.01 15.71
CA PHE A 148 -3.94 11.17 16.90
C PHE A 148 -4.09 12.00 18.18
N LEU A 149 -3.26 13.02 18.37
CA LEU A 149 -3.34 13.93 19.53
C LEU A 149 -4.63 14.78 19.54
N THR A 150 -5.36 14.86 18.42
CA THR A 150 -6.67 15.55 18.35
C THR A 150 -7.87 14.63 18.51
N VAL A 151 -7.66 13.32 18.68
CA VAL A 151 -8.75 12.37 18.92
C VAL A 151 -9.46 12.74 20.23
N PRO A 152 -10.81 12.85 20.24
CA PRO A 152 -11.55 13.13 21.47
C PRO A 152 -11.31 12.06 22.53
N GLN A 153 -10.91 12.45 23.73
CA GLN A 153 -10.77 11.53 24.87
C GLN A 153 -12.13 11.01 25.36
N ASP A 154 -13.17 11.84 25.28
CA ASP A 154 -14.55 11.44 25.59
C ASP A 154 -15.26 10.98 24.32
N HIS A 155 -15.18 9.67 24.06
CA HIS A 155 -15.84 9.04 22.92
C HIS A 155 -17.38 9.05 23.03
N GLU A 156 -17.95 9.14 24.23
CA GLU A 156 -19.41 9.19 24.37
C GLU A 156 -19.97 10.54 23.92
N ASN A 157 -19.39 11.63 24.42
CA ASN A 157 -19.74 12.97 23.96
C ASN A 157 -19.46 13.14 22.46
N ALA A 158 -18.36 12.57 21.97
CA ALA A 158 -18.06 12.54 20.55
C ALA A 158 -19.20 11.87 19.75
N ARG A 159 -19.61 10.64 20.09
CA ARG A 159 -20.72 9.96 19.39
C ARG A 159 -22.01 10.79 19.41
N ARG A 160 -22.35 11.42 20.54
CA ARG A 160 -23.53 12.30 20.64
C ARG A 160 -23.44 13.46 19.65
N GLN A 161 -22.30 14.14 19.56
CA GLN A 161 -22.08 15.22 18.59
C GLN A 161 -22.18 14.72 17.14
N LEU A 162 -21.63 13.54 16.85
CA LEU A 162 -21.71 12.92 15.52
C LEU A 162 -23.18 12.76 15.09
N PHE A 163 -24.01 12.16 15.94
CA PHE A 163 -25.42 11.91 15.61
C PHE A 163 -26.28 13.16 15.63
N ASN A 164 -25.90 14.20 16.39
CA ASN A 164 -26.56 15.50 16.30
C ASN A 164 -26.30 16.19 14.95
N LEU A 165 -25.07 16.11 14.44
CA LEU A 165 -24.70 16.70 13.15
C LEU A 165 -25.16 15.85 11.96
N TYR A 166 -25.09 14.52 12.11
CA TYR A 166 -25.37 13.54 11.07
C TYR A 166 -26.26 12.40 11.64
N PRO A 167 -27.58 12.60 11.74
CA PRO A 167 -28.49 11.63 12.38
C PRO A 167 -28.45 10.23 11.76
N ASN A 168 -28.19 10.14 10.45
CA ASN A 168 -28.14 8.87 9.71
C ASN A 168 -26.72 8.28 9.61
N ALA A 169 -25.73 8.83 10.31
CA ALA A 169 -24.37 8.29 10.28
C ALA A 169 -24.34 6.84 10.77
N CYS A 170 -23.45 6.02 10.22
CA CYS A 170 -23.29 4.62 10.63
C CYS A 170 -24.61 3.81 10.63
N GLU A 171 -25.60 4.09 9.77
CA GLU A 171 -26.93 3.44 9.79
C GLU A 171 -26.83 1.91 9.95
N TYR A 172 -25.92 1.27 9.20
CA TYR A 172 -25.69 -0.17 9.17
C TYR A 172 -24.97 -0.75 10.40
N VAL A 173 -24.51 0.08 11.34
CA VAL A 173 -23.84 -0.36 12.57
C VAL A 173 -24.91 -0.69 13.63
N PRO A 174 -25.01 -1.95 14.09
CA PRO A 174 -26.05 -2.35 15.04
C PRO A 174 -25.88 -1.70 16.42
N ASP A 175 -24.66 -1.72 16.95
CA ASP A 175 -24.32 -1.10 18.22
C ASP A 175 -23.53 0.20 18.00
N LYS A 176 -24.20 1.34 18.21
CA LYS A 176 -23.57 2.66 18.07
C LYS A 176 -22.47 2.89 19.11
N SER A 177 -22.45 2.11 20.20
CA SER A 177 -21.42 2.19 21.22
C SER A 177 -20.03 1.73 20.71
N LEU A 178 -19.96 0.99 19.61
CA LEU A 178 -18.69 0.56 19.03
C LEU A 178 -18.02 1.65 18.18
N ILE A 179 -18.72 2.75 17.89
CA ILE A 179 -18.23 3.78 16.98
C ILE A 179 -17.13 4.60 17.67
N PHE A 180 -15.94 4.50 17.11
CA PHE A 180 -14.81 5.34 17.41
C PHE A 180 -14.82 6.56 16.50
N VAL A 181 -14.87 7.76 17.08
CA VAL A 181 -14.78 9.00 16.31
C VAL A 181 -13.34 9.51 16.35
N ILE A 182 -12.68 9.52 15.19
CA ILE A 182 -11.30 10.01 15.07
C ILE A 182 -11.28 11.54 15.03
N ASN A 183 -12.17 12.19 14.25
CA ASN A 183 -12.19 13.66 14.18
C ASN A 183 -13.53 14.26 13.70
N PHE A 184 -14.04 15.30 14.37
CA PHE A 184 -15.20 16.07 13.90
C PHE A 184 -14.83 17.16 12.89
N TYR A 185 -13.72 17.83 13.17
CA TYR A 185 -13.20 18.98 12.46
C TYR A 185 -11.69 18.88 12.55
N GLU A 186 -11.07 18.23 11.57
CA GLU A 186 -9.62 18.23 11.53
C GLU A 186 -9.15 19.68 11.54
N LYS A 187 -8.43 20.06 12.61
CA LYS A 187 -7.91 21.43 12.75
C LYS A 187 -7.21 21.76 11.44
N GLY A 188 -7.51 22.92 10.86
CA GLY A 188 -7.08 23.24 9.49
C GLY A 188 -5.59 23.01 9.24
N TRP A 189 -4.74 23.22 10.25
CA TRP A 189 -3.30 22.95 10.18
C TRP A 189 -2.93 21.45 10.14
N VAL A 190 -3.67 20.56 10.83
CA VAL A 190 -3.44 19.11 10.79
C VAL A 190 -3.80 18.57 9.41
N LYS A 191 -4.98 18.95 8.90
CA LYS A 191 -5.44 18.61 7.54
C LYS A 191 -4.43 19.10 6.51
N LEU A 192 -3.97 20.34 6.65
CA LEU A 192 -2.96 20.93 5.78
C LEU A 192 -1.63 20.18 5.84
N ALA A 193 -1.11 19.84 7.03
CA ALA A 193 0.15 19.13 7.19
C ALA A 193 0.10 17.70 6.62
N GLY A 194 -1.00 16.96 6.86
CA GLY A 194 -1.21 15.63 6.31
C GLY A 194 -1.32 15.64 4.78
N ASN A 195 -2.08 16.59 4.23
CA ASN A 195 -2.19 16.79 2.79
C ASN A 195 -0.86 17.19 2.16
N LEU A 196 -0.14 18.16 2.76
CA LEU A 196 1.16 18.61 2.28
C LEU A 196 2.17 17.45 2.23
N THR A 197 2.22 16.62 3.27
CA THR A 197 3.08 15.43 3.29
C THR A 197 2.76 14.50 2.13
N THR A 198 1.46 14.18 1.93
CA THR A 198 1.02 13.34 0.81
C THR A 198 1.46 13.91 -0.53
N TYR A 199 1.35 15.23 -0.73
CA TYR A 199 1.79 15.88 -1.98
C TYR A 199 3.31 15.87 -2.16
N VAL A 200 4.09 16.08 -1.09
CA VAL A 200 5.55 15.98 -1.17
C VAL A 200 5.96 14.57 -1.60
N LEU A 201 5.39 13.52 -0.98
CA LEU A 201 5.68 12.14 -1.38
C LEU A 201 5.29 11.87 -2.84
N PHE A 202 4.16 12.39 -3.30
CA PHE A 202 3.74 12.25 -4.69
C PHE A 202 4.73 12.90 -5.67
N VAL A 203 5.16 14.12 -5.37
CA VAL A 203 6.14 14.86 -6.17
C VAL A 203 7.47 14.11 -6.19
N GLU A 204 7.94 13.60 -5.06
CA GLU A 204 9.18 12.82 -4.99
C GLU A 204 9.12 11.54 -5.86
N ILE A 205 8.00 10.80 -5.82
CA ILE A 205 7.78 9.65 -6.70
C ILE A 205 7.89 10.07 -8.17
N ILE A 206 7.21 11.15 -8.56
CA ILE A 206 7.25 11.66 -9.94
C ILE A 206 8.68 12.05 -10.32
N VAL A 207 9.39 12.79 -9.46
CA VAL A 207 10.76 13.23 -9.70
C VAL A 207 11.67 12.05 -9.97
N PHE A 208 11.69 11.01 -9.13
CA PHE A 208 12.54 9.84 -9.38
C PHE A 208 12.11 9.04 -10.60
N VAL A 209 10.81 8.82 -10.82
CA VAL A 209 10.31 8.09 -11.98
C VAL A 209 10.68 8.80 -13.28
N VAL A 210 10.48 10.12 -13.35
CA VAL A 210 10.79 10.93 -14.54
C VAL A 210 12.29 11.03 -14.74
N ALA A 211 13.06 11.37 -13.70
CA ALA A 211 14.52 11.47 -13.79
C ALA A 211 15.16 10.15 -14.25
N LEU A 212 14.69 9.02 -13.72
CA LEU A 212 15.12 7.68 -14.11
C LEU A 212 14.82 7.41 -15.60
N LYS A 213 13.59 7.67 -16.04
CA LYS A 213 13.17 7.46 -17.45
C LYS A 213 13.96 8.34 -18.42
N VAL A 214 14.13 9.63 -18.10
CA VAL A 214 14.87 10.58 -18.95
C VAL A 214 16.32 10.16 -19.09
N LYS A 215 17.02 9.85 -17.98
CA LYS A 215 18.42 9.41 -18.04
C LYS A 215 18.60 8.08 -18.75
N LEU A 216 17.70 7.12 -18.52
CA LEU A 216 17.74 5.81 -19.18
C LEU A 216 17.51 5.91 -20.69
N ASN A 217 16.72 6.88 -21.15
CA ASN A 217 16.52 7.13 -22.57
C ASN A 217 17.68 7.87 -23.24
N ARG A 218 18.50 8.60 -22.46
CA ARG A 218 19.67 9.36 -22.94
C ARG A 218 21.00 8.60 -22.79
N ILE A 219 20.97 7.37 -22.28
CA ILE A 219 22.19 6.61 -22.04
C ILE A 219 22.89 6.29 -23.38
N SER A 220 24.20 6.55 -23.44
CA SER A 220 24.99 6.24 -24.62
C SER A 220 25.29 4.74 -24.69
N LYS A 221 25.45 4.20 -25.91
CA LYS A 221 25.91 2.82 -26.13
C LYS A 221 27.31 2.57 -25.55
N ALA A 222 28.11 3.63 -25.37
CA ALA A 222 29.43 3.56 -24.73
C ALA A 222 29.34 3.31 -23.22
N SER A 223 28.26 3.77 -22.56
CA SER A 223 28.09 3.63 -21.11
C SER A 223 27.47 2.30 -20.69
N MET A 224 26.63 1.69 -21.53
CA MET A 224 25.91 0.46 -21.19
C MET A 224 25.61 -0.37 -22.44
N SER A 225 25.80 -1.69 -22.33
CA SER A 225 25.47 -2.61 -23.41
C SER A 225 23.96 -2.60 -23.74
N SER A 226 23.64 -2.83 -25.01
CA SER A 226 22.25 -2.87 -25.51
C SER A 226 21.39 -3.90 -24.76
N VAL A 227 21.98 -5.04 -24.40
CA VAL A 227 21.33 -6.11 -23.64
C VAL A 227 20.98 -5.64 -22.23
N THR A 228 21.93 -5.05 -21.50
CA THR A 228 21.70 -4.53 -20.14
C THR A 228 20.67 -3.43 -20.13
N LEU A 229 20.77 -2.49 -21.08
CA LEU A 229 19.80 -1.40 -21.22
C LEU A 229 18.38 -1.93 -21.48
N ARG A 230 18.23 -2.94 -22.34
CA ARG A 230 16.94 -3.60 -22.59
C ARG A 230 16.37 -4.23 -21.32
N MET A 231 17.20 -4.90 -20.52
CA MET A 231 16.77 -5.50 -19.25
C MET A 231 16.31 -4.44 -18.25
N GLN A 232 17.06 -3.34 -18.08
CA GLN A 232 16.67 -2.24 -17.20
C GLN A 232 15.36 -1.58 -17.64
N LYS A 233 15.18 -1.33 -18.95
CA LYS A 233 13.92 -0.77 -19.48
C LYS A 233 12.73 -1.70 -19.23
N LYS A 234 12.88 -3.00 -19.44
CA LYS A 234 11.84 -4.01 -19.16
C LYS A 234 11.48 -4.03 -17.68
N PHE A 235 12.48 -4.03 -16.81
CA PHE A 235 12.30 -4.01 -15.35
C PHE A 235 11.57 -2.75 -14.87
N ILE A 236 11.99 -1.57 -15.32
CA ILE A 236 11.35 -0.29 -14.95
C ILE A 236 9.93 -0.19 -15.50
N LYS A 237 9.66 -0.70 -16.71
CA LYS A 237 8.29 -0.79 -17.24
C LYS A 237 7.40 -1.66 -16.34
N ALA A 238 7.90 -2.81 -15.91
CA ALA A 238 7.18 -3.68 -14.98
C ALA A 238 6.89 -3.00 -13.64
N LEU A 239 7.87 -2.32 -13.05
CA LEU A 239 7.68 -1.58 -11.80
C LEU A 239 6.66 -0.46 -11.94
N ASN A 240 6.71 0.33 -13.01
CA ASN A 240 5.74 1.41 -13.23
C ASN A 240 4.29 0.89 -13.28
N LEU A 241 4.08 -0.30 -13.83
CA LEU A 241 2.77 -0.94 -13.86
C LEU A 241 2.35 -1.47 -12.49
N GLN A 242 3.29 -1.97 -11.68
CA GLN A 242 3.01 -2.41 -10.31
C GLN A 242 2.63 -1.24 -9.40
N ILE A 243 3.33 -0.11 -9.53
CA ILE A 243 3.11 1.06 -8.66
C ILE A 243 1.97 1.96 -9.14
N SER A 244 1.50 1.84 -10.38
CA SER A 244 0.34 2.63 -10.82
C SER A 244 -0.91 2.33 -10.01
N ILE A 245 -1.06 1.10 -9.51
CA ILE A 245 -2.19 0.69 -8.67
C ILE A 245 -2.18 1.44 -7.31
N PRO A 246 -1.15 1.33 -6.45
CA PRO A 246 -1.10 2.09 -5.21
C PRO A 246 -1.11 3.60 -5.46
N VAL A 247 -0.44 4.11 -6.50
CA VAL A 247 -0.49 5.55 -6.82
C VAL A 247 -1.94 6.02 -7.06
N LEU A 248 -2.74 5.26 -7.80
CA LEU A 248 -4.15 5.61 -8.01
C LEU A 248 -4.94 5.55 -6.70
N ILE A 249 -4.74 4.51 -5.89
CA ILE A 249 -5.46 4.33 -4.62
C ILE A 249 -5.12 5.41 -3.59
N PHE A 250 -3.87 5.86 -3.55
CA PHE A 250 -3.39 6.83 -2.55
C PHE A 250 -3.68 8.28 -2.95
N PHE A 251 -3.36 8.63 -4.20
CA PHE A 251 -3.36 10.03 -4.62
C PHE A 251 -4.69 10.45 -5.24
N ALA A 252 -5.46 9.55 -5.86
CA ALA A 252 -6.76 9.94 -6.42
C ALA A 252 -7.76 10.41 -5.35
N PRO A 253 -7.93 9.72 -4.19
CA PRO A 253 -8.80 10.23 -3.13
C PRO A 253 -8.30 11.56 -2.53
N SER A 254 -6.98 11.69 -2.37
CA SER A 254 -6.35 12.92 -1.85
C SER A 254 -6.61 14.13 -2.77
N ILE A 255 -6.49 13.94 -4.08
CA ILE A 255 -6.78 14.96 -5.09
C ILE A 255 -8.28 15.27 -5.14
N ALA A 256 -9.15 14.26 -5.08
CA ALA A 256 -10.60 14.44 -5.08
C ALA A 256 -11.08 15.26 -3.86
N GLY A 257 -10.45 15.05 -2.70
CA GLY A 257 -10.73 15.79 -1.48
C GLY A 257 -10.35 17.29 -1.52
N LEU A 258 -9.57 17.75 -2.51
CA LEU A 258 -9.30 19.17 -2.71
C LEU A 258 -10.43 19.90 -3.45
N VAL A 259 -11.28 19.18 -4.18
CA VAL A 259 -12.37 19.80 -4.94
C VAL A 259 -13.38 20.37 -3.95
N PRO A 260 -13.71 21.68 -3.99
CA PRO A 260 -14.76 22.25 -3.15
C PRO A 260 -16.08 21.49 -3.35
N GLY A 261 -16.64 20.93 -2.26
CA GLY A 261 -17.83 20.07 -2.33
C GLY A 261 -17.56 18.58 -2.63
N GLY A 262 -16.29 18.17 -2.76
CA GLY A 262 -15.87 16.77 -2.86
C GLY A 262 -16.14 15.96 -1.58
N GLU A 263 -16.32 16.66 -0.46
CA GLU A 263 -16.92 16.14 0.77
C GLU A 263 -18.42 15.92 0.52
N GLN A 264 -18.78 14.83 -0.18
CA GLN A 264 -20.17 14.48 -0.45
C GLN A 264 -20.91 14.36 0.89
N LYS A 265 -21.78 15.32 1.20
CA LYS A 265 -22.63 15.34 2.40
C LYS A 265 -23.51 14.09 2.55
N THR A 266 -23.68 13.32 1.47
CA THR A 266 -24.45 12.08 1.43
C THR A 266 -23.50 10.92 1.16
N GLU A 267 -22.82 10.43 2.19
CA GLU A 267 -21.93 9.28 2.05
C GLU A 267 -22.71 8.01 1.77
N ASN A 268 -22.28 7.29 0.74
CA ASN A 268 -22.80 5.97 0.43
C ASN A 268 -21.86 4.93 1.05
N GLN A 269 -22.31 4.26 2.11
CA GLN A 269 -21.57 3.18 2.79
C GLN A 269 -21.01 2.14 1.81
N MET A 270 -21.76 1.83 0.74
CA MET A 270 -21.32 0.92 -0.31
C MET A 270 -20.03 1.41 -0.98
N LYS A 271 -19.91 2.71 -1.28
CA LYS A 271 -18.72 3.30 -1.92
C LYS A 271 -17.51 3.21 -0.99
N ASN A 272 -17.68 3.56 0.29
CA ASN A 272 -16.60 3.48 1.28
C ASN A 272 -16.11 2.04 1.43
N ASN A 273 -17.03 1.09 1.53
CA ASN A 273 -16.70 -0.33 1.66
C ASN A 273 -15.99 -0.85 0.41
N LEU A 274 -16.45 -0.48 -0.80
CA LEU A 274 -15.79 -0.85 -2.04
C LEU A 274 -14.36 -0.27 -2.13
N LEU A 275 -14.17 0.99 -1.73
CA LEU A 275 -12.83 1.61 -1.71
C LEU A 275 -11.87 0.85 -0.79
N ILE A 276 -12.31 0.52 0.43
CA ILE A 276 -11.48 -0.24 1.37
C ILE A 276 -11.20 -1.64 0.83
N ILE A 277 -12.21 -2.31 0.25
CA ILE A 277 -12.04 -3.61 -0.40
C ILE A 277 -10.98 -3.51 -1.49
N PHE A 278 -11.09 -2.60 -2.47
CA PHE A 278 -10.09 -2.44 -3.54
C PHE A 278 -8.69 -2.10 -3.00
N THR A 279 -8.61 -1.29 -1.96
CA THR A 279 -7.35 -0.95 -1.29
C THR A 279 -6.71 -2.17 -0.62
N SER A 280 -7.53 -3.06 -0.03
CA SER A 280 -7.07 -4.16 0.82
C SER A 280 -6.42 -5.36 0.09
N PHE A 281 -6.41 -5.38 -1.24
CA PHE A 281 -5.72 -6.39 -2.04
C PHE A 281 -4.86 -5.80 -3.16
N HIS A 282 -4.58 -4.51 -3.10
CA HIS A 282 -3.76 -3.83 -4.10
C HIS A 282 -2.34 -4.42 -4.14
N GLY A 283 -1.75 -4.73 -2.97
CA GLY A 283 -0.43 -5.32 -2.86
C GLY A 283 -0.39 -6.72 -3.45
N ALA A 284 -1.43 -7.52 -3.26
CA ALA A 284 -1.57 -8.84 -3.87
C ALA A 284 -1.62 -8.74 -5.40
N ILE A 285 -2.38 -7.80 -5.97
CA ILE A 285 -2.38 -7.55 -7.42
C ILE A 285 -0.98 -7.12 -7.90
N SER A 286 -0.34 -6.17 -7.22
CA SER A 286 1.02 -5.73 -7.55
C SER A 286 2.03 -6.88 -7.49
N THR A 287 1.87 -7.81 -6.54
CA THR A 287 2.70 -9.02 -6.41
C THR A 287 2.46 -10.00 -7.56
N ILE A 288 1.20 -10.23 -7.95
CA ILE A 288 0.86 -11.07 -9.12
C ILE A 288 1.47 -10.47 -10.39
N LEU A 289 1.33 -9.15 -10.58
CA LEU A 289 1.97 -8.44 -11.70
C LEU A 289 3.49 -8.54 -11.64
N MET A 290 4.09 -8.50 -10.45
CA MET A 290 5.52 -8.70 -10.27
C MET A 290 5.95 -10.08 -10.74
N ILE A 291 5.28 -11.14 -10.28
CA ILE A 291 5.57 -12.52 -10.69
C ILE A 291 5.39 -12.68 -12.19
N TYR A 292 4.30 -12.14 -12.75
CA TYR A 292 3.99 -12.26 -14.18
C TYR A 292 4.97 -11.50 -15.07
N LEU A 293 5.35 -10.27 -14.71
CA LEU A 293 6.14 -9.40 -15.58
C LEU A 293 7.65 -9.65 -15.45
N GLN A 294 8.13 -10.01 -14.25
CA GLN A 294 9.55 -10.25 -14.02
C GLN A 294 9.93 -11.69 -14.38
N GLU A 295 10.82 -11.81 -15.34
CA GLU A 295 11.17 -13.08 -15.98
C GLU A 295 11.69 -14.17 -15.01
N PRO A 296 12.60 -13.88 -14.06
CA PRO A 296 13.06 -14.89 -13.11
C PRO A 296 11.93 -15.45 -12.24
N TYR A 297 10.99 -14.59 -11.82
CA TYR A 297 9.87 -15.01 -10.97
C TYR A 297 8.82 -15.77 -11.77
N ARG A 298 8.51 -15.32 -13.00
CA ARG A 298 7.60 -16.03 -13.90
C ARG A 298 8.13 -17.43 -14.23
N GLN A 299 9.40 -17.55 -14.58
CA GLN A 299 10.03 -18.84 -14.87
C GLN A 299 9.98 -19.78 -13.66
N PHE A 300 10.28 -19.24 -12.46
CA PHE A 300 10.18 -20.03 -11.23
C PHE A 300 8.75 -20.50 -10.95
N PHE A 301 7.75 -19.62 -11.09
CA PHE A 301 6.34 -19.96 -10.91
C PHE A 301 5.90 -21.05 -11.89
N LEU A 302 6.19 -20.88 -13.19
CA LEU A 302 5.84 -21.85 -14.22
C LEU A 302 6.48 -23.21 -13.96
N ALA A 303 7.77 -23.24 -13.64
CA ALA A 303 8.48 -24.48 -13.35
C ALA A 303 7.99 -25.20 -12.08
N ARG A 304 7.37 -24.48 -11.13
CA ARG A 304 6.90 -25.07 -9.87
C ARG A 304 5.44 -25.51 -9.90
N PHE A 305 4.59 -24.80 -10.64
CA PHE A 305 3.13 -24.95 -10.57
C PHE A 305 2.43 -25.27 -11.89
N VAL A 306 3.07 -25.04 -13.05
CA VAL A 306 2.41 -25.19 -14.36
C VAL A 306 3.08 -26.27 -15.19
N CYS A 307 4.38 -26.14 -15.44
CA CYS A 307 5.19 -27.18 -16.02
C CYS A 307 5.59 -28.11 -14.88
N HIS A 308 4.77 -29.11 -14.58
CA HIS A 308 5.29 -30.29 -13.93
C HIS A 308 6.46 -30.74 -14.80
N LYS A 309 7.70 -30.75 -14.28
CA LYS A 309 8.69 -31.61 -14.93
C LYS A 309 8.05 -32.99 -14.90
N ASP A 310 7.72 -33.51 -16.07
CA ASP A 310 7.58 -34.94 -16.28
C ASP A 310 8.94 -35.55 -15.92
N VAL A 311 9.20 -35.70 -14.62
CA VAL A 311 10.13 -36.67 -14.08
C VAL A 311 9.38 -37.99 -13.97
N SER A 312 8.71 -38.36 -15.06
CA SER A 312 8.52 -39.73 -15.50
C SER A 312 9.50 -39.98 -16.66
N MET A 313 10.78 -39.61 -16.47
CA MET A 313 11.82 -40.26 -17.25
C MET A 313 11.92 -41.70 -16.74
N ASN A 314 11.22 -42.60 -17.42
CA ASN A 314 11.71 -43.94 -17.75
C ASN A 314 12.41 -44.73 -16.63
N SER A 315 11.89 -44.70 -15.41
CA SER A 315 11.98 -45.91 -14.58
C SER A 315 10.97 -46.89 -15.18
N VAL A 316 11.45 -48.10 -15.51
CA VAL A 316 10.81 -49.16 -16.33
C VAL A 316 11.17 -48.96 -17.81
N THR A 317 12.20 -49.60 -18.37
CA THR A 317 12.68 -50.98 -18.17
C THR A 317 14.22 -51.04 -18.11
N MET A 318 14.75 -51.33 -16.92
CA MET A 318 15.84 -52.28 -16.78
C MET A 318 15.28 -53.65 -17.18
N PHE A 319 15.87 -54.26 -18.21
CA PHE A 319 16.42 -55.63 -18.24
C PHE A 319 16.85 -55.94 -19.67
#